data_AF-A0A3L6P8T3-F1
#
_entry.id   AF-A0A3L6P8T3-F1
#
_cell.length_a   1.000
_cell.length_b   1.000
_cell.length_c   1.000
_cell.angle_alpha   90.00
_cell.angle_beta   90.00
_cell.angle_gamma   90.00
#
_symmetry.space_group_name_H-M   'P 1'
#
loop_
_entity.id
_entity.type
_entity.pdbx_description
1 polymer ?
#
loop_
_entity_poly.entity_id
_entity_poly.type
_entity_poly.pdbx_seq_one_letter_code
_entity_poly.pdbx_strand_id
1 'polypeptide(L)'
;MGSQLPLNFVSIHALDSGWFSMPERYFVHPLEDQKARKQVPSLSFLIQHHDVEASMITKIVFDLGLRRDVTRYSPPIQAHIATREPIDTSTDIVASLARGGLVPDDVDAVILSHLHWDHCGSPTDFKTSQFIVGNGAMALLSEQPTGMSHNHFESNLPHDRTFELHHPTAPHYDTVLNGAASNALTMRLANRQWQHLGPFPYTLAYLGIVE
;
A
#
# COMPACT_ATOMS: atom_id res chain seq x y z
N MET A 1 -32.85 -22.00 21.22
CA MET A 1 -31.64 -21.18 21.46
C MET A 1 -31.14 -20.76 20.09
N GLY A 2 -31.31 -19.49 19.73
CA GLY A 2 -30.93 -18.99 18.42
C GLY A 2 -29.41 -18.92 18.30
N SER A 3 -28.84 -19.67 17.37
CA SER A 3 -27.43 -19.52 16.99
C SER A 3 -27.31 -18.21 16.22
N GLN A 4 -26.74 -17.19 16.85
CA GLN A 4 -26.25 -16.00 16.15
C GLN A 4 -25.23 -16.49 15.12
N LEU A 5 -25.51 -16.36 13.83
CA LEU A 5 -24.54 -16.61 12.77
C LEU A 5 -23.29 -15.74 13.05
N PRO A 6 -22.06 -16.23 12.81
CA PRO A 6 -20.88 -15.42 13.08
C PRO A 6 -20.91 -14.15 12.21
N LEU A 7 -20.68 -13.00 12.84
CA LEU A 7 -20.62 -11.71 12.16
C LEU A 7 -19.42 -11.67 11.22
N ASN A 8 -19.59 -11.07 10.03
CA ASN A 8 -18.47 -10.65 9.21
C ASN A 8 -17.55 -9.76 10.06
N PHE A 9 -16.24 -9.99 9.98
CA PHE A 9 -15.28 -9.24 10.78
C PHE A 9 -14.00 -8.96 10.01
N VAL A 10 -13.29 -7.93 10.48
CA VAL A 10 -11.98 -7.56 9.97
C VAL A 10 -10.96 -7.77 11.07
N SER A 11 -9.86 -8.45 10.74
CA SER A 11 -8.65 -8.46 11.56
C SER A 11 -7.57 -7.61 10.88
N ILE A 12 -6.77 -6.92 11.70
CA ILE A 12 -5.68 -6.08 11.23
C ILE A 12 -4.43 -6.45 12.03
N HIS A 13 -3.34 -6.72 11.33
CA HIS A 13 -2.05 -7.04 11.92
C HIS A 13 -1.01 -6.06 11.40
N ALA A 14 -0.30 -5.39 12.31
CA ALA A 14 0.89 -4.64 11.93
C ALA A 14 1.98 -5.62 11.49
N LEU A 15 2.60 -5.35 10.35
CA LEU A 15 3.69 -6.12 9.79
C LEU A 15 5.00 -5.35 10.03
N ASP A 16 6.03 -6.08 10.43
CA ASP A 16 7.37 -5.53 10.53
C ASP A 16 8.00 -5.49 9.14
N SER A 17 8.12 -4.30 8.57
CA SER A 17 8.66 -4.07 7.22
C SER A 17 9.83 -3.08 7.24
N GLY A 18 10.57 -3.08 8.35
CA GLY A 18 11.79 -2.31 8.54
C GLY A 18 11.59 -0.95 9.19
N TRP A 19 12.70 -0.32 9.54
CA TRP A 19 12.73 1.01 10.15
C TRP A 19 13.95 1.79 9.67
N PHE A 20 13.88 3.11 9.78
CA PHE A 20 14.98 4.00 9.42
C PHE A 20 15.04 5.22 10.32
N SER A 21 16.11 5.99 10.21
CA SER A 21 16.30 7.22 10.98
C SER A 21 15.93 8.45 10.17
N MET A 22 15.19 9.37 10.77
CA MET A 22 14.83 10.65 10.16
C MET A 22 15.39 11.82 10.96
N PRO A 23 15.95 12.85 10.29
CA PRO A 23 16.18 14.14 10.94
C PRO A 23 14.87 14.78 11.39
N GLU A 24 14.77 15.15 12.67
CA GLU A 24 13.54 15.72 13.24
C GLU A 24 13.20 17.09 12.65
N ARG A 25 14.19 17.83 12.15
CA ARG A 25 14.03 19.16 11.54
C ARG A 25 13.08 19.21 10.34
N TYR A 26 12.74 18.07 9.76
CA TYR A 26 11.75 17.99 8.67
C TYR A 26 10.30 17.88 9.17
N PHE A 27 10.09 17.64 10.46
CA PHE A 27 8.78 17.34 11.05
C PHE A 27 8.42 18.21 12.25
N VAL A 28 9.43 18.71 12.98
CA VAL A 28 9.24 19.44 14.23
C VAL A 28 9.73 20.88 14.05
N HIS A 29 8.88 21.85 14.38
CA HIS A 29 9.23 23.26 14.43
C HIS A 29 8.45 23.98 15.56
N PRO A 30 9.11 24.74 16.46
CA PRO A 30 10.56 24.97 16.52
C PRO A 30 11.32 23.72 17.01
N LEU A 31 12.58 23.58 16.61
CA LEU A 31 13.45 22.47 17.03
C LEU A 31 14.75 23.01 17.63
N GLU A 32 15.04 22.61 18.87
CA GLU A 32 16.22 23.07 19.62
C GLU A 32 17.52 22.48 19.07
N ASP A 33 17.59 21.16 18.89
CA ASP A 33 18.76 20.49 18.29
C ASP A 33 18.50 20.16 16.82
N GLN A 34 19.13 20.91 15.91
CA GLN A 34 19.03 20.72 14.46
C GLN A 34 19.64 19.38 13.96
N LYS A 35 20.40 18.70 14.81
CA LYS A 35 20.97 17.37 14.55
C LYS A 35 20.12 16.24 15.11
N ALA A 36 19.04 16.53 15.85
CA ALA A 36 18.16 15.51 16.41
C ALA A 36 17.59 14.58 15.33
N ARG A 37 17.51 13.29 15.66
CA ARG A 37 17.02 12.24 14.79
C ARG A 37 16.13 11.29 15.56
N LYS A 38 15.11 10.76 14.87
CA LYS A 38 14.20 9.75 15.39
C LYS A 38 14.21 8.50 14.53
N GLN A 39 14.22 7.33 15.16
CA GLN A 39 13.92 6.07 14.48
C GLN A 39 12.42 5.97 14.26
N VAL A 40 12.02 5.66 13.03
CA VAL A 40 10.63 5.51 12.63
C VAL A 40 10.44 4.18 11.90
N PRO A 41 9.32 3.48 12.12
CA PRO A 41 8.99 2.31 11.33
C PRO A 41 8.55 2.73 9.93
N SER A 42 8.89 1.92 8.95
CA SER A 42 8.09 1.85 7.73
C SER A 42 6.87 0.98 8.05
N LEU A 43 5.67 1.55 7.93
CA LEU A 43 4.46 0.88 8.38
C LEU A 43 3.85 0.05 7.27
N SER A 44 3.47 -1.19 7.59
CA SER A 44 2.70 -2.06 6.71
C SER A 44 1.68 -2.85 7.52
N PHE A 45 0.55 -3.20 6.92
CA PHE A 45 -0.52 -3.91 7.62
C PHE A 45 -1.08 -5.04 6.77
N LEU A 46 -1.30 -6.20 7.39
CA LEU A 46 -2.17 -7.24 6.85
C LEU A 46 -3.59 -6.97 7.34
N ILE A 47 -4.52 -6.79 6.41
CA ILE A 47 -5.95 -6.66 6.66
C ILE A 47 -6.62 -7.92 6.14
N GLN A 48 -7.34 -8.63 6.99
CA GLN A 48 -8.11 -9.80 6.59
C GLN A 48 -9.58 -9.53 6.82
N HIS A 49 -10.35 -9.55 5.75
CA HIS A 49 -11.81 -9.49 5.82
C HIS A 49 -12.38 -10.90 5.74
N HIS A 50 -13.05 -11.30 6.81
CA HIS A 50 -13.69 -12.60 6.93
C HIS A 50 -15.16 -12.46 6.56
N ASP A 51 -15.52 -12.96 5.39
CA ASP A 51 -16.89 -13.13 4.95
C ASP A 51 -17.36 -14.52 5.37
N VAL A 52 -18.14 -14.56 6.44
CA VAL A 52 -18.59 -15.80 7.07
C VAL A 52 -19.64 -16.49 6.20
N GLU A 53 -20.53 -15.73 5.58
CA GLU A 53 -21.60 -16.25 4.72
C GLU A 53 -21.03 -16.89 3.46
N ALA A 54 -20.06 -16.23 2.82
CA ALA A 54 -19.38 -16.76 1.65
C ALA A 54 -18.29 -17.79 1.98
N SER A 55 -17.96 -17.98 3.27
CA SER A 55 -16.80 -18.76 3.71
C SER A 55 -15.50 -18.35 3.01
N MET A 56 -15.30 -17.04 2.82
CA MET A 56 -14.16 -16.47 2.13
C MET A 56 -13.37 -15.52 3.03
N ILE A 57 -12.05 -15.48 2.83
CA ILE A 57 -11.16 -14.53 3.51
C ILE A 57 -10.41 -13.77 2.43
N THR A 58 -10.66 -12.46 2.34
CA THR A 58 -9.88 -11.56 1.48
C THR A 58 -8.70 -11.02 2.29
N LYS A 59 -7.48 -11.23 1.82
CA LYS A 59 -6.24 -10.77 2.44
C LYS A 59 -5.65 -9.61 1.65
N ILE A 60 -5.50 -8.48 2.31
CA ILE A 60 -5.00 -7.24 1.73
C ILE A 60 -3.75 -6.84 2.50
N VAL A 61 -2.69 -6.49 1.81
CA VAL A 61 -1.54 -5.83 2.41
C VAL A 61 -1.62 -4.33 2.10
N PHE A 62 -1.57 -3.49 3.13
CA PHE A 62 -1.49 -2.04 3.02
C PHE A 62 -0.04 -1.61 3.22
N ASP A 63 0.57 -1.10 2.16
CA ASP A 63 2.00 -0.84 2.00
C ASP A 63 2.91 -2.07 2.17
N LEU A 64 4.07 -2.06 1.51
CA LEU A 64 5.07 -3.14 1.52
C LEU A 64 6.34 -2.79 2.30
N GLY A 65 6.43 -1.54 2.73
CA GLY A 65 7.53 -0.98 3.51
C GLY A 65 8.87 -0.90 2.78
N LEU A 66 9.96 -1.17 3.50
CA LEU A 66 11.32 -1.09 2.94
C LEU A 66 11.66 -2.31 2.07
N ARG A 67 12.52 -2.13 1.05
CA ARG A 67 13.13 -3.25 0.35
C ARG A 67 14.15 -3.96 1.23
N ARG A 68 14.09 -5.29 1.26
CA ARG A 68 15.11 -6.15 1.87
C ARG A 68 16.53 -5.77 1.43
N ASP A 69 16.71 -5.60 0.12
CA ASP A 69 17.96 -5.18 -0.50
C ASP A 69 17.86 -3.73 -0.97
N VAL A 70 18.41 -2.82 -0.17
CA VAL A 70 18.42 -1.38 -0.44
C VAL A 70 19.29 -1.00 -1.65
N THR A 71 20.20 -1.87 -2.09
CA THR A 71 21.05 -1.62 -3.27
C THR A 71 20.26 -1.73 -4.58
N ARG A 72 19.05 -2.32 -4.53
CA ARG A 72 18.14 -2.42 -5.66
C ARG A 72 17.28 -1.18 -5.87
N TYR A 73 17.32 -0.20 -4.98
CA TYR A 73 16.71 1.10 -5.25
C TYR A 73 17.48 1.82 -6.36
N SER A 74 16.81 2.69 -7.12
CA SER A 74 17.45 3.55 -8.11
C SER A 74 18.55 4.43 -7.48
N PRO A 75 19.59 4.85 -8.23
CA PRO A 75 20.67 5.66 -7.67
C PRO A 75 20.23 6.95 -6.95
N PRO A 76 19.21 7.70 -7.42
CA PRO A 76 18.70 8.86 -6.69
C PRO A 76 18.08 8.50 -5.33
N ILE A 77 17.36 7.38 -5.24
CA ILE A 77 16.83 6.87 -3.97
C ILE A 77 17.97 6.43 -3.07
N GLN A 78 18.98 5.72 -3.58
CA GLN A 78 20.16 5.34 -2.79
C GLN A 78 20.86 6.55 -2.17
N ALA A 79 21.01 7.64 -2.93
CA ALA A 79 21.56 8.89 -2.41
C ALA A 79 20.65 9.53 -1.33
N HIS A 80 19.33 9.44 -1.49
CA HIS A 80 18.39 9.90 -0.47
C HIS A 80 18.48 9.10 0.84
N ILE A 81 18.45 7.76 0.75
CA ILE A 81 18.42 6.89 1.92
C ILE A 81 19.72 6.89 2.71
N ALA A 82 20.86 7.27 2.10
CA ALA A 82 22.10 7.51 2.83
C ALA A 82 21.94 8.59 3.92
N THR A 83 21.00 9.53 3.75
CA THR A 83 20.67 10.54 4.78
C THR A 83 19.76 10.00 5.89
N ARG A 84 19.29 8.76 5.76
CA ARG A 84 18.31 8.07 6.61
C ARG A 84 18.88 6.95 7.47
N GLU A 85 20.21 6.79 7.47
CA GLU A 85 20.87 5.82 8.33
C GLU A 85 20.74 6.14 9.83
N PRO A 86 20.71 5.12 10.71
CA PRO A 86 20.68 3.68 10.37
C PRO A 86 19.33 3.26 9.76
N ILE A 87 19.39 2.26 8.87
CA ILE A 87 18.25 1.58 8.26
C ILE A 87 18.33 0.11 8.62
N ASP A 88 17.21 -0.48 8.99
CA ASP A 88 17.08 -1.91 9.22
C ASP A 88 16.07 -2.51 8.25
N THR A 89 16.54 -3.48 7.47
CA THR A 89 15.75 -4.27 6.52
C THR A 89 15.87 -5.77 6.83
N SER A 90 16.30 -6.10 8.06
CA SER A 90 16.49 -7.49 8.51
C SER A 90 15.19 -8.30 8.50
N THR A 91 14.06 -7.64 8.76
CA THR A 91 12.71 -8.18 8.54
C THR A 91 12.03 -7.37 7.46
N ASP A 92 11.66 -8.03 6.37
CA ASP A 92 10.85 -7.43 5.31
C ASP A 92 9.42 -7.99 5.33
N ILE A 93 8.58 -7.45 4.45
CA ILE A 93 7.17 -7.83 4.38
C ILE A 93 6.97 -9.35 4.18
N VAL A 94 7.82 -10.00 3.39
CA VAL A 94 7.75 -11.45 3.13
C VAL A 94 8.07 -12.23 4.39
N ALA A 95 9.15 -11.88 5.10
CA ALA A 95 9.50 -12.50 6.37
C ALA A 95 8.41 -12.25 7.43
N SER A 96 7.81 -11.06 7.47
CA SER A 96 6.74 -10.74 8.40
C SER A 96 5.47 -11.55 8.13
N LEU A 97 5.07 -11.72 6.85
CA LEU A 97 3.94 -12.59 6.48
C LEU A 97 4.20 -14.05 6.87
N ALA A 98 5.42 -14.54 6.64
CA ALA A 98 5.82 -15.90 6.97
C ALA A 98 5.72 -16.22 8.48
N ARG A 99 5.94 -15.22 9.36
CA ARG A 99 5.72 -15.37 10.81
C ARG A 99 4.26 -15.65 11.17
N GLY A 100 3.33 -15.20 10.32
CA GLY A 100 1.90 -15.52 10.40
C GLY A 100 1.49 -16.78 9.63
N GLY A 101 2.44 -17.51 9.04
CA GLY A 101 2.17 -18.70 8.23
C GLY A 101 1.66 -18.41 6.82
N LEU A 102 1.86 -17.20 6.30
CA LEU A 102 1.43 -16.78 4.97
C LEU A 102 2.63 -16.62 4.03
N VAL A 103 2.38 -16.80 2.74
CA VAL A 103 3.30 -16.44 1.65
C VAL A 103 2.73 -15.27 0.83
N PRO A 104 3.54 -14.53 0.06
CA PRO A 104 3.04 -13.44 -0.78
C PRO A 104 1.90 -13.85 -1.72
N ASP A 105 1.92 -15.08 -2.23
CA ASP A 105 0.88 -15.59 -3.14
C ASP A 105 -0.48 -15.80 -2.45
N ASP A 106 -0.55 -15.78 -1.11
CA ASP A 106 -1.81 -15.83 -0.34
C ASP A 106 -2.52 -14.47 -0.24
N VAL A 107 -1.85 -13.38 -0.68
CA VAL A 107 -2.34 -12.00 -0.63
C VAL A 107 -3.10 -11.68 -1.91
N ASP A 108 -4.37 -11.32 -1.76
CA ASP A 108 -5.24 -11.01 -2.90
C ASP A 108 -4.93 -9.64 -3.51
N ALA A 109 -4.61 -8.66 -2.65
CA ALA A 109 -4.32 -7.30 -3.07
C ALA A 109 -3.28 -6.60 -2.19
N VAL A 110 -2.53 -5.71 -2.83
CA VAL A 110 -1.62 -4.75 -2.20
C VAL A 110 -2.16 -3.36 -2.49
N ILE A 111 -2.46 -2.59 -1.44
CA ILE A 111 -2.80 -1.17 -1.56
C ILE A 111 -1.56 -0.39 -1.20
N LEU A 112 -1.07 0.45 -2.12
CA LEU A 112 -0.01 1.40 -1.81
C LEU A 112 -0.63 2.74 -1.47
N SER A 113 -0.34 3.25 -0.28
CA SER A 113 -0.80 4.55 0.18
C SER A 113 -0.26 5.67 -0.72
N HIS A 114 1.00 5.53 -1.15
CA HIS A 114 1.69 6.36 -2.12
C HIS A 114 2.98 5.67 -2.58
N LEU A 115 3.74 6.31 -3.46
CA LEU A 115 4.84 5.67 -4.19
C LEU A 115 6.24 5.95 -3.64
N HIS A 116 6.37 6.49 -2.42
CA HIS A 116 7.70 6.69 -1.82
C HIS A 116 8.41 5.35 -1.58
N TRP A 117 9.74 5.42 -1.60
CA TRP A 117 10.65 4.27 -1.51
C TRP A 117 10.42 3.39 -0.27
N ASP A 118 9.93 3.99 0.82
CA ASP A 118 9.67 3.37 2.11
C ASP A 118 8.25 2.78 2.23
N HIS A 119 7.47 2.75 1.15
CA HIS A 119 6.14 2.12 1.11
C HIS A 119 6.03 1.01 0.06
N CYS A 120 6.87 1.07 -0.98
CA CYS A 120 6.73 0.21 -2.16
C CYS A 120 7.36 -1.17 -2.04
N GLY A 121 8.27 -1.41 -1.09
CA GLY A 121 8.96 -2.69 -0.89
C GLY A 121 9.45 -3.32 -2.20
N SER A 122 9.23 -4.63 -2.35
CA SER A 122 9.56 -5.41 -3.56
C SER A 122 8.28 -5.99 -4.21
N PRO A 123 7.60 -5.26 -5.11
CA PRO A 123 6.39 -5.73 -5.79
C PRO A 123 6.56 -7.07 -6.53
N THR A 124 7.79 -7.39 -6.96
CA THR A 124 8.13 -8.65 -7.64
C THR A 124 7.91 -9.89 -6.79
N ASP A 125 7.83 -9.76 -5.47
CA ASP A 125 7.58 -10.89 -4.56
C ASP A 125 6.10 -11.33 -4.60
N PHE A 126 5.20 -10.44 -5.03
CA PHE A 126 3.75 -10.66 -5.10
C PHE A 126 3.32 -10.95 -6.56
N LYS A 127 3.37 -12.23 -6.93
CA LYS A 127 3.19 -12.66 -8.33
C LYS A 127 1.74 -12.65 -8.78
N THR A 128 0.81 -12.84 -7.84
CA THR A 128 -0.63 -13.02 -8.11
C THR A 128 -1.47 -11.84 -7.65
N SER A 129 -1.03 -11.08 -6.65
CA SER A 129 -1.79 -9.99 -6.03
C SER A 129 -2.13 -8.87 -7.01
N GLN A 130 -3.27 -8.22 -6.86
CA GLN A 130 -3.51 -6.94 -7.54
C GLN A 130 -2.82 -5.81 -6.78
N PHE A 131 -2.33 -4.82 -7.49
CA PHE A 131 -1.81 -3.58 -6.92
C PHE A 131 -2.83 -2.48 -7.10
N ILE A 132 -3.12 -1.74 -6.04
CA ILE A 132 -4.08 -0.64 -6.06
C ILE A 132 -3.34 0.61 -5.62
N VAL A 133 -3.44 1.65 -6.44
CA VAL A 133 -2.77 2.93 -6.21
C VAL A 133 -3.77 4.09 -6.30
N GLY A 134 -3.46 5.19 -5.62
CA GLY A 134 -4.26 6.40 -5.68
C GLY A 134 -4.23 7.05 -7.07
N ASN A 135 -5.23 7.89 -7.33
CA ASN A 135 -5.31 8.68 -8.57
C ASN A 135 -4.03 9.52 -8.80
N GLY A 136 -3.47 9.48 -10.01
CA GLY A 136 -2.27 10.21 -10.40
C GLY A 136 -0.96 9.44 -10.17
N ALA A 137 -1.01 8.30 -9.47
CA ALA A 137 0.17 7.47 -9.22
C ALA A 137 0.81 6.96 -10.51
N MET A 138 0.02 6.54 -11.50
CA MET A 138 0.58 6.01 -12.75
C MET A 138 1.24 7.11 -13.59
N ALA A 139 0.72 8.33 -13.53
CA ALA A 139 1.36 9.49 -14.16
C ALA A 139 2.73 9.77 -13.55
N LEU A 140 2.85 9.74 -12.21
CA LEU A 140 4.12 9.93 -11.50
C LEU A 140 5.19 8.88 -11.87
N LEU A 141 4.79 7.66 -12.21
CA LEU A 141 5.70 6.61 -12.67
C LEU A 141 6.20 6.82 -14.11
N SER A 142 5.45 7.59 -14.91
CA SER A 142 5.76 7.89 -16.31
C SER A 142 6.57 9.19 -16.47
N GLU A 143 6.52 10.07 -15.47
CA GLU A 143 7.21 11.35 -15.49
C GLU A 143 8.69 11.22 -15.11
N GLN A 144 9.54 12.02 -15.75
CA GLN A 144 10.92 12.19 -15.31
C GLN A 144 10.94 13.02 -14.02
N PRO A 145 11.72 12.66 -12.97
CA PRO A 145 11.67 13.33 -11.68
C PRO A 145 11.91 14.85 -11.80
N THR A 146 10.85 15.65 -11.63
CA THR A 146 10.91 17.12 -11.68
C THR A 146 11.26 17.67 -10.29
N GLY A 147 12.51 17.46 -9.87
CA GLY A 147 13.20 18.32 -8.92
C GLY A 147 12.63 18.43 -7.50
N MET A 148 12.71 17.34 -6.71
CA MET A 148 13.01 17.34 -5.26
C MET A 148 13.60 15.97 -4.91
N SER A 149 14.64 15.91 -4.06
CA SER A 149 15.47 14.70 -3.85
C SER A 149 14.76 13.50 -3.19
N HIS A 150 13.51 13.64 -2.77
CA HIS A 150 12.71 12.56 -2.17
C HIS A 150 11.55 12.10 -3.08
N ASN A 151 11.25 12.84 -4.16
CA ASN A 151 10.20 12.50 -5.12
C ASN A 151 10.79 11.68 -6.27
N HIS A 152 11.45 10.57 -5.92
CA HIS A 152 11.94 9.61 -6.89
C HIS A 152 11.05 8.37 -6.84
N PHE A 153 10.30 8.17 -7.91
CA PHE A 153 9.38 7.04 -8.06
C PHE A 153 9.96 6.04 -9.05
N GLU A 154 9.85 4.75 -8.74
CA GLU A 154 10.33 3.68 -9.62
C GLU A 154 9.16 3.01 -10.31
N SER A 155 9.25 2.83 -11.63
CA SER A 155 8.23 2.18 -12.47
C SER A 155 8.25 0.65 -12.36
N ASN A 156 8.36 0.12 -11.14
CA ASN A 156 8.51 -1.32 -10.88
C ASN A 156 7.19 -2.03 -10.49
N LEU A 157 6.05 -1.34 -10.58
CA LEU A 157 4.75 -1.95 -10.38
C LEU A 157 4.36 -2.85 -11.59
N PRO A 158 3.70 -4.00 -11.35
CA PRO A 158 3.25 -4.88 -12.42
C PRO A 158 2.07 -4.24 -13.17
N HIS A 159 2.34 -3.72 -14.37
CA HIS A 159 1.36 -2.93 -15.14
C HIS A 159 0.09 -3.71 -15.48
N ASP A 160 0.20 -5.02 -15.69
CA ASP A 160 -0.90 -5.94 -16.00
C ASP A 160 -1.82 -6.23 -14.81
N ARG A 161 -1.40 -5.89 -13.59
CA ARG A 161 -2.13 -6.13 -12.33
C ARG A 161 -2.21 -4.90 -11.44
N THR A 162 -1.89 -3.72 -11.97
CA THR A 162 -1.99 -2.46 -11.23
C THR A 162 -3.25 -1.71 -11.65
N PHE A 163 -4.09 -1.36 -10.68
CA PHE A 163 -5.30 -0.58 -10.84
C PHE A 163 -5.16 0.77 -10.15
N GLU A 164 -5.38 1.84 -10.89
CA GLU A 164 -5.37 3.21 -10.38
C GLU A 164 -6.81 3.64 -10.05
N LEU A 165 -7.03 4.09 -8.81
CA LEU A 165 -8.33 4.62 -8.40
C LEU A 165 -8.66 5.90 -9.18
N HIS A 166 -9.93 6.04 -9.54
CA HIS A 166 -10.42 7.26 -10.19
C HIS A 166 -10.45 8.44 -9.21
N HIS A 167 -10.31 9.66 -9.74
CA HIS A 167 -10.48 10.89 -8.95
C HIS A 167 -11.86 10.91 -8.26
N PRO A 168 -11.97 11.36 -6.99
CA PRO A 168 -13.23 11.34 -6.24
C PRO A 168 -14.41 12.09 -6.88
N THR A 169 -14.12 13.04 -7.76
CA THR A 169 -15.10 13.85 -8.49
C THR A 169 -15.17 13.53 -9.98
N ALA A 170 -14.53 12.44 -10.44
CA ALA A 170 -14.60 12.05 -11.83
C ALA A 170 -16.05 11.71 -12.22
N PRO A 171 -16.54 12.13 -13.40
CA PRO A 171 -17.86 11.73 -13.87
C PRO A 171 -17.92 10.21 -14.02
N HIS A 172 -19.05 9.62 -13.65
CA HIS A 172 -19.28 8.19 -13.77
C HIS A 172 -19.34 7.79 -15.25
N TYR A 173 -18.29 7.17 -15.75
CA TYR A 173 -18.36 6.33 -16.93
C TYR A 173 -18.21 4.88 -16.48
N ASP A 174 -18.99 3.95 -17.02
CA ASP A 174 -18.72 2.54 -16.82
C ASP A 174 -17.32 2.27 -17.40
N THR A 175 -16.34 2.08 -16.52
CA THR A 175 -14.97 1.82 -16.95
C THR A 175 -14.93 0.40 -17.49
N VAL A 176 -15.01 0.27 -18.82
CA VAL A 176 -14.74 -1.00 -19.49
C VAL A 176 -13.23 -1.26 -19.38
N LEU A 177 -12.84 -2.12 -18.43
CA LEU A 177 -11.46 -2.58 -18.29
C LEU A 177 -11.08 -3.42 -19.51
N ASN A 178 -10.45 -2.82 -20.50
CA ASN A 178 -9.92 -3.52 -21.68
C ASN A 178 -8.57 -4.20 -21.33
N GLY A 179 -8.61 -5.50 -21.01
CA GLY A 179 -7.43 -6.36 -20.84
C GLY A 179 -6.83 -6.43 -19.42
N ALA A 180 -6.21 -7.59 -19.12
CA ALA A 180 -5.42 -8.02 -17.95
C ALA A 180 -5.94 -7.79 -16.51
N ALA A 181 -6.59 -6.67 -16.20
CA ALA A 181 -7.13 -6.31 -14.88
C ALA A 181 -8.45 -7.05 -14.52
N SER A 182 -8.64 -8.25 -15.07
CA SER A 182 -9.92 -8.97 -15.13
C SER A 182 -10.24 -9.82 -13.90
N ASN A 183 -9.74 -9.45 -12.71
CA ASN A 183 -10.18 -10.13 -11.50
C ASN A 183 -11.44 -9.46 -10.93
N ALA A 184 -12.29 -10.27 -10.28
CA ALA A 184 -13.61 -9.83 -9.80
C ALA A 184 -13.53 -8.64 -8.84
N LEU A 185 -12.39 -8.47 -8.16
CA LEU A 185 -12.19 -7.42 -7.17
C LEU A 185 -11.88 -6.07 -7.83
N THR A 186 -11.00 -6.03 -8.82
CA THR A 186 -10.71 -4.82 -9.61
C THR A 186 -11.95 -4.36 -10.40
N MET A 187 -12.70 -5.30 -10.98
CA MET A 187 -13.99 -5.00 -11.63
C MET A 187 -15.01 -4.40 -10.67
N ARG A 188 -15.02 -4.83 -9.40
CA ARG A 188 -15.88 -4.24 -8.37
C ARG A 188 -15.45 -2.80 -8.10
N LEU A 189 -14.17 -2.51 -7.94
CA LEU A 189 -13.67 -1.16 -7.65
C LEU A 189 -13.86 -0.18 -8.79
N ALA A 190 -13.61 -0.61 -10.03
CA ALA A 190 -13.74 0.24 -11.21
C ALA A 190 -15.16 0.80 -11.41
N ASN A 191 -16.17 0.07 -10.90
CA ASN A 191 -17.57 0.46 -10.99
C ASN A 191 -18.11 1.08 -9.68
N ARG A 192 -17.27 1.24 -8.65
CA ARG A 192 -17.68 1.85 -7.38
C ARG A 192 -17.50 3.35 -7.42
N GLN A 193 -18.50 4.05 -6.90
CA GLN A 193 -18.46 5.49 -6.70
C GLN A 193 -17.92 5.83 -5.32
N TRP A 194 -17.22 6.94 -5.24
CA TRP A 194 -16.88 7.58 -3.99
C TRP A 194 -18.17 8.09 -3.33
N GLN A 195 -18.33 7.78 -2.05
CA GLN A 195 -19.52 8.11 -1.28
C GLN A 195 -19.12 8.79 0.03
N HIS A 196 -20.02 9.59 0.57
CA HIS A 196 -19.83 10.22 1.87
C HIS A 196 -20.07 9.19 2.98
N LEU A 197 -19.15 9.08 3.95
CA LEU A 197 -19.31 8.25 5.15
C LEU A 197 -18.91 9.05 6.39
N GLY A 198 -19.90 9.42 7.23
CA GLY A 198 -19.65 10.19 8.45
C GLY A 198 -18.95 11.53 8.14
N PRO A 199 -17.74 11.81 8.68
CA PRO A 199 -17.00 13.03 8.36
C PRO A 199 -16.18 12.93 7.05
N PHE A 200 -16.16 11.78 6.38
CA PHE A 200 -15.32 11.53 5.21
C PHE A 200 -16.11 11.73 3.92
N PRO A 201 -15.89 12.83 3.17
CA PRO A 201 -16.69 13.15 1.99
C PRO A 201 -16.45 12.20 0.81
N TYR A 202 -15.31 11.53 0.80
CA TYR A 202 -14.91 10.62 -0.27
C TYR A 202 -14.42 9.30 0.34
N THR A 203 -15.31 8.34 0.41
CA THR A 203 -15.06 6.98 0.89
C THR A 203 -15.38 5.99 -0.22
N LEU A 204 -14.47 5.06 -0.46
CA LEU A 204 -14.67 3.95 -1.39
C LEU A 204 -14.85 2.65 -0.62
N ALA A 205 -16.00 2.01 -0.80
CA ALA A 205 -16.30 0.75 -0.15
C ALA A 205 -15.63 -0.43 -0.88
N TYR A 206 -14.37 -0.71 -0.51
CA TYR A 206 -13.54 -1.72 -1.16
C TYR A 206 -14.18 -3.12 -1.23
N LEU A 207 -14.79 -3.57 -0.12
CA LEU A 207 -15.50 -4.86 -0.03
C LEU A 207 -17.03 -4.71 0.02
N GLY A 208 -17.54 -3.49 -0.21
CA GLY A 208 -18.94 -3.13 0.03
C GLY A 208 -19.19 -2.59 1.44
N ILE A 209 -20.39 -2.03 1.64
CA ILE A 209 -20.92 -1.64 2.95
C ILE A 209 -22.02 -2.64 3.25
N VAL A 210 -21.94 -3.31 4.40
CA VAL A 210 -23.09 -4.03 4.95
C VAL A 210 -23.84 -3.00 5.79
N GLU A 211 -25.01 -2.56 5.30
CA GLU A 211 -25.95 -1.73 6.08
C GLU A 211 -26.73 -2.57 7.09
#